data_AF-A0A6J4UQ26-F1
#
_entry.id   AF-A0A6J4UQ26-F1
#
_cell.length_a   1.000
_cell.length_b   1.000
_cell.length_c   1.000
_cell.angle_alpha   90.00
_cell.angle_beta   90.00
_cell.angle_gamma   90.00
#
_symmetry.space_group_name_H-M   'P 1'
#
loop_
_entity.id
_entity.type
_entity.pdbx_description
1 polymer ?
#
loop_
_entity_poly.entity_id
_entity_poly.type
_entity_poly.pdbx_seq_one_letter_code
_entity_poly.pdbx_strand_id
1 'polypeptide(L)' 'FSLAYAARTEQWDQSALVGRVERGEFSLIALRADLFAPAAAGGPPTDLTPELYRAIRARYRVVERNVIYLYAPR' A
#
# COMPACT_ATOMS: atom_id res chain seq x y z
N PHE A 1 -5.80 12.84 -0.12
CA PHE A 1 -4.61 12.62 -0.97
C PHE A 1 -4.39 11.12 -1.13
N SER A 2 -4.24 10.58 -2.35
CA SER A 2 -4.04 9.14 -2.56
C SER A 2 -2.55 8.82 -2.78
N LEU A 3 -2.08 7.76 -2.12
CA LEU A 3 -0.69 7.29 -2.15
C LEU A 3 -0.21 6.98 -3.60
N ALA A 4 -1.13 6.50 -4.44
CA ALA A 4 -0.85 6.07 -5.82
C ALA A 4 -0.53 7.22 -6.78
N TYR A 5 -1.07 8.43 -6.56
CA TYR A 5 -0.74 9.59 -7.39
C TYR A 5 0.66 10.12 -7.04
N ALA A 6 0.98 10.22 -5.75
CA ALA A 6 2.24 10.77 -5.27
C ALA A 6 3.46 9.87 -5.57
N ALA A 7 3.29 8.54 -5.56
CA ALA A 7 4.35 7.59 -5.93
C ALA A 7 4.68 7.61 -7.43
N ARG A 8 3.71 7.93 -8.29
CA ARG A 8 3.88 7.95 -9.75
C ARG A 8 4.56 9.21 -10.29
N THR A 9 4.55 10.30 -9.53
CA THR A 9 5.00 11.63 -9.98
C THR A 9 6.38 12.03 -9.44
N GLU A 10 7.19 11.09 -8.94
CA GLU A 10 8.51 11.33 -8.32
C GLU A 10 8.49 12.36 -7.16
N GLN A 11 7.31 12.66 -6.62
CA GLN A 11 7.20 13.72 -5.61
C GLN A 11 7.76 13.27 -4.26
N TRP A 12 7.91 11.98 -4.02
CA TRP A 12 8.36 11.40 -2.74
C TRP A 12 9.53 10.44 -2.93
N ASP A 13 10.52 10.56 -2.04
CA ASP A 13 11.57 9.55 -1.86
C ASP A 13 10.94 8.22 -1.43
N GLN A 14 11.11 7.20 -2.27
CA GLN A 14 10.57 5.87 -2.03
C GLN A 14 11.07 5.25 -0.73
N SER A 15 12.35 5.43 -0.38
CA SER A 15 12.94 4.86 0.83
C SER A 15 12.32 5.50 2.09
N ALA A 16 12.09 6.81 2.05
CA ALA A 16 11.41 7.54 3.10
C ALA A 16 9.96 7.06 3.26
N LEU A 17 9.23 6.89 2.15
CA LEU A 17 7.85 6.37 2.19
C LEU A 17 7.78 4.97 2.79
N VAL A 18 8.63 4.05 2.33
CA VAL A 18 8.72 2.68 2.87
C VAL A 18 9.00 2.72 4.37
N GLY A 19 9.98 3.51 4.81
CA GLY A 19 10.31 3.65 6.23
C GLY A 19 9.15 4.16 7.08
N ARG A 20 8.35 5.10 6.58
CA ARG A 20 7.15 5.59 7.28
C ARG A 20 6.05 4.53 7.39
N VAL A 21 5.86 3.74 6.33
CA VAL A 21 4.93 2.58 6.35
C VAL A 21 5.41 1.55 7.37
N GLU A 22 6.70 1.22 7.37
CA GLU A 22 7.28 0.25 8.30
C GLU A 22 7.13 0.66 9.77
N ARG A 23 7.17 1.97 10.05
CA ARG A 23 6.94 2.57 11.37
C ARG A 23 5.46 2.73 11.73
N GLY A 24 4.52 2.39 10.84
CA GLY A 24 3.09 2.48 11.13
C GLY A 24 2.56 3.92 11.22
N GLU A 25 3.24 4.89 10.60
CA GLU A 25 2.90 6.32 10.74
C GLU A 25 1.62 6.74 10.01
N PHE A 26 1.01 5.85 9.22
CA PHE A 26 -0.23 6.12 8.52
C PHE A 26 -1.39 5.45 9.25
N SER A 27 -2.38 6.23 9.66
CA SER A 27 -3.60 5.65 10.26
C SER A 27 -4.44 4.88 9.23
N LEU A 28 -4.29 5.20 7.94
CA LEU A 28 -5.01 4.57 6.84
C LEU A 28 -4.19 4.59 5.55
N ILE A 29 -4.16 3.48 4.83
CA ILE A 29 -3.65 3.38 3.46
C ILE A 29 -4.81 2.95 2.55
N ALA A 30 -5.08 3.71 1.49
CA ALA A 30 -6.13 3.42 0.52
C ALA A 30 -5.52 3.04 -0.83
N LEU A 31 -5.84 1.85 -1.32
CA LEU A 31 -5.31 1.31 -2.57
C LEU A 31 -6.45 0.82 -3.48
N ARG A 32 -6.22 0.87 -4.78
CA ARG A 32 -7.17 0.38 -5.78
C ARG A 32 -7.10 -1.14 -6.00
N ALA A 33 -6.07 -1.78 -5.45
CA ALA A 33 -5.80 -3.21 -5.57
C ALA A 33 -5.85 -3.90 -4.19
N ASP A 34 -6.33 -5.14 -4.15
CA ASP A 34 -6.29 -5.97 -2.94
C ASP A 34 -4.91 -6.61 -2.80
N LEU A 35 -4.10 -6.11 -1.88
CA LEU A 35 -2.76 -6.65 -1.60
C LEU A 35 -2.77 -8.04 -0.93
N PHE A 36 -3.94 -8.54 -0.54
CA PHE A 36 -4.09 -9.83 0.13
C PHE A 36 -5.00 -10.78 -0.64
N ALA A 37 -5.40 -10.42 -1.87
CA ALA A 37 -6.10 -11.34 -2.75
C ALA A 37 -5.22 -12.56 -3.08
N PRO A 38 -5.82 -13.75 -3.33
CA PRO A 38 -5.10 -14.94 -3.75
C PRO A 38 -4.32 -14.66 -5.04
N ALA A 39 -3.12 -15.23 -5.19
CA ALA A 39 -2.24 -15.03 -6.36
C ALA A 39 -2.91 -15.37 -7.71
N ALA A 40 -3.98 -16.17 -7.71
CA ALA A 40 -4.81 -16.47 -8.88
C ALA A 40 -5.57 -15.24 -9.43
N ALA A 41 -5.71 -14.17 -8.65
CA ALA A 41 -6.47 -12.96 -9.01
C ALA A 41 -5.63 -11.86 -9.70
N GLY A 42 -4.34 -12.11 -9.95
CA GLY A 42 -3.43 -11.14 -10.54
C GLY A 42 -2.20 -10.94 -9.66
N GLY A 43 -1.04 -10.75 -10.30
CA GLY A 43 0.21 -10.48 -9.60
C GLY A 43 0.19 -9.17 -8.78
N PRO A 44 1.31 -8.84 -8.12
CA PRO A 44 1.41 -7.60 -7.35
C PRO A 44 1.04 -6.39 -8.22
N PRO A 45 0.41 -5.35 -7.64
CA PRO A 45 -0.06 -4.20 -8.42
C PRO A 45 1.11 -3.51 -9.13
N THR A 46 0.95 -3.21 -10.41
CA THR A 46 2.01 -2.58 -11.23
C THR A 46 2.33 -1.14 -10.81
N ASP A 47 1.46 -0.53 -10.02
CA ASP A 47 1.58 0.83 -9.47
C ASP A 47 2.24 0.88 -8.09
N LEU A 48 2.63 -0.27 -7.52
CA LEU A 48 3.37 -0.35 -6.28
C LEU A 48 4.76 -0.95 -6.50
N THR A 49 5.76 -0.35 -5.87
CA THR A 49 7.09 -0.96 -5.85
C THR A 49 7.10 -2.20 -4.95
N PRO A 50 7.96 -3.20 -5.24
CA PRO A 50 8.03 -4.43 -4.46
C PRO A 50 8.29 -4.19 -2.97
N GLU A 51 9.09 -3.18 -2.63
CA GLU A 51 9.44 -2.81 -1.26
C GLU A 51 8.22 -2.28 -0.51
N LEU A 52 7.48 -1.36 -1.15
CA LEU A 52 6.28 -0.77 -0.56
C LEU A 52 5.18 -1.81 -0.39
N TYR A 53 5.00 -2.70 -1.38
CA TYR A 53 4.08 -3.83 -1.30
C TYR A 53 4.38 -4.72 -0.08
N ARG A 54 5.66 -5.09 0.13
CA ARG A 54 6.09 -5.92 1.26
C ARG A 54 5.87 -5.20 2.60
N ALA A 55 6.23 -3.92 2.69
CA ALA A 55 6.08 -3.12 3.91
C ALA A 55 4.61 -3.02 4.37
N ILE A 56 3.70 -2.73 3.43
CA ILE A 56 2.25 -2.64 3.74
C ILE A 56 1.73 -3.99 4.23
N ARG A 57 2.06 -5.10 3.53
CA ARG A 57 1.61 -6.43 3.94
C ARG A 57 2.15 -6.88 5.30
N ALA A 58 3.33 -6.40 5.69
CA ALA A 58 3.94 -6.75 6.97
C ALA A 58 3.30 -6.00 8.16
N ARG A 59 2.87 -4.75 7.96
CA ARG A 59 2.49 -3.84 9.06
C ARG A 59 1.00 -3.52 9.16
N TYR A 60 0.24 -3.69 8.08
CA TYR A 60 -1.17 -3.30 8.01
C TYR A 60 -2.08 -4.50 7.78
N ARG A 61 -3.35 -4.35 8.15
CA ARG A 61 -4.43 -5.32 7.86
C ARG A 61 -5.52 -4.67 7.01
N VAL A 62 -6.17 -5.48 6.17
CA VAL A 62 -7.39 -5.06 5.45
C VAL A 62 -8.48 -4.79 6.49
N VAL A 63 -9.09 -3.62 6.44
CA VAL A 63 -10.23 -3.26 7.28
C VAL A 63 -11.53 -3.26 6.48
N GLU A 64 -11.44 -2.93 5.18
CA GLU A 64 -12.61 -2.87 4.31
C GLU A 64 -12.26 -3.22 2.85
N ARG A 65 -13.13 -3.99 2.20
CA ARG A 65 -13.01 -4.41 0.80
C ARG A 65 -14.17 -3.83 -0.01
N ASN A 66 -14.03 -2.58 -0.43
CA ASN A 66 -14.95 -1.93 -1.37
C ASN A 66 -14.18 -1.56 -2.66
N VAL A 67 -14.80 -0.81 -3.59
CA VAL A 67 -14.17 -0.35 -4.85
C VAL A 67 -12.78 0.31 -4.65
N ILE A 68 -12.49 0.70 -3.40
CA ILE A 68 -11.17 1.04 -2.87
C ILE A 68 -10.92 0.17 -1.61
N TYR A 69 -9.73 -0.42 -1.49
CA TYR A 69 -9.31 -1.24 -0.35
C TYR A 69 -8.64 -0.36 0.72
N LEU A 70 -9.10 -0.48 1.97
CA LEU A 70 -8.62 0.31 3.11
C LEU A 70 -7.81 -0.56 4.09
N TYR A 71 -6.64 -0.06 4.49
CA TYR A 71 -5.70 -0.74 5.39
C TYR A 71 -5.37 0.12 6.61
N ALA A 72 -5.42 -0.45 7.81
CA ALA A 72 -5.06 0.23 9.07
C ALA A 72 -3.89 -0.47 9.78
N PRO A 73 -3.14 0.24 10.66
CA PRO A 73 -2.12 -0.36 11.51
C PRO A 73 -2.66 -1.53 12.31
N ARG A 74 -1.77 -2.47 12.64
CA ARG A 74 -2.07 -3.57 13.56
C ARG A 74 -2.26 -3.06 14.98
#